data_AF-A0A959YD05-F1
#
_entry.id   AF-A0A959YD05-F1
#
_cell.length_a   1.000
_cell.length_b   1.000
_cell.length_c   1.000
_cell.angle_alpha   90.00
_cell.angle_beta   90.00
_cell.angle_gamma   90.00
#
_symmetry.space_group_name_H-M   'P 1'
#
loop_
_entity.id
_entity.type
_entity.pdbx_description
1 polymer ?
#
loop_
_entity_poly.entity_id
_entity_poly.type
_entity_poly.pdbx_seq_one_letter_code
_entity_poly.pdbx_strand_id
1 'polypeptide(L)'
;MIDHLREHTGLYLLILFWVGVTVAPGPWIYAVLPLSVFLMRQKEAWPDMIMGFLIILILSDMNPGLVPMRKVKTAKYGYIVALSIVFLIDTARFYPISNIFKIFLPFFIYSFFPLLFSGSPVIGFEKTVSYALLYLIVPNYILMNYRQQGWAFFRNFLFFIIIVLWFSRIMTYFTPYWWTFIEGRFRGLFGNPNGLGIFSFLTFILAYTINYMN
;
A
#
# COMPACT_ATOMS: atom_id res chain seq x y z
N MET A 1 20.67 2.31 4.85
CA MET A 1 20.07 2.12 3.50
C MET A 1 20.53 0.83 2.85
N ILE A 2 21.83 0.52 2.81
CA ILE A 2 22.32 -0.78 2.28
C ILE A 2 21.79 -1.96 3.11
N ASP A 3 21.80 -1.85 4.44
CA ASP A 3 21.25 -2.91 5.31
C ASP A 3 19.75 -3.11 5.10
N HIS A 4 19.00 -2.02 4.94
CA HIS A 4 17.57 -2.06 4.59
C HIS A 4 17.32 -2.82 3.28
N LEU A 5 18.11 -2.54 2.22
CA LEU A 5 17.98 -3.26 0.96
C LEU A 5 18.27 -4.75 1.12
N ARG A 6 19.29 -5.10 1.93
CA ARG A 6 19.64 -6.49 2.21
C ARG A 6 18.52 -7.21 2.96
N GLU A 7 18.01 -6.61 4.03
CA GLU A 7 16.92 -7.16 4.86
C GLU A 7 15.63 -7.38 4.06
N HIS A 8 15.27 -6.43 3.20
CA HIS A 8 14.02 -6.43 2.45
C HIS A 8 14.18 -6.89 0.99
N THR A 9 15.27 -7.58 0.65
CA THR A 9 15.53 -8.08 -0.72
C THR A 9 14.35 -8.92 -1.24
N GLY A 10 13.76 -9.74 -0.37
CA GLY A 10 12.60 -10.56 -0.71
C GLY A 10 11.40 -9.74 -1.19
N LEU A 11 11.11 -8.62 -0.53
CA LEU A 11 10.04 -7.70 -0.95
C LEU A 11 10.35 -7.07 -2.31
N TYR A 12 11.57 -6.57 -2.53
CA TYR A 12 11.92 -5.94 -3.80
C TYR A 12 11.86 -6.91 -4.98
N LEU A 13 12.30 -8.16 -4.78
CA LEU A 13 12.14 -9.23 -5.78
C LEU A 13 10.66 -9.53 -6.05
N LEU A 14 9.81 -9.56 -5.01
CA LEU A 14 8.36 -9.72 -5.19
C LEU A 14 7.74 -8.56 -5.96
N ILE A 15 8.16 -7.31 -5.71
CA ILE A 15 7.67 -6.14 -6.46
C ILE A 15 8.03 -6.27 -7.94
N LEU A 16 9.28 -6.61 -8.27
CA LEU A 16 9.70 -6.85 -9.65
C LEU A 16 8.90 -7.98 -10.30
N PHE A 17 8.66 -9.07 -9.56
CA PHE A 17 7.81 -10.16 -10.02
C PHE A 17 6.38 -9.70 -10.28
N TRP A 18 5.77 -8.91 -9.39
CA TRP A 18 4.43 -8.36 -9.60
C TRP A 18 4.36 -7.51 -10.87
N VAL A 19 5.33 -6.61 -11.07
CA VAL A 19 5.43 -5.78 -12.27
C VAL A 19 5.52 -6.66 -13.53
N GLY A 20 6.38 -7.68 -13.52
CA GLY A 20 6.52 -8.63 -14.63
C GLY A 20 5.21 -9.38 -14.95
N VAL A 21 4.52 -9.86 -13.91
CA VAL A 21 3.23 -10.56 -14.05
C VAL A 21 2.15 -9.65 -14.62
N THR A 22 2.15 -8.35 -14.30
CA THR A 22 1.21 -7.39 -14.90
C THR A 22 1.41 -7.17 -16.39
N VAL A 23 2.65 -7.22 -16.85
CA VAL A 23 3.00 -7.06 -18.28
C VAL A 23 2.59 -8.30 -19.08
N ALA A 24 2.64 -9.49 -18.46
CA ALA A 24 2.25 -10.73 -19.09
C ALA A 24 0.74 -10.77 -19.46
N PRO A 25 0.38 -11.46 -20.56
CA PRO A 25 -1.01 -11.74 -20.89
C PRO A 25 -1.62 -12.66 -19.81
N GLY A 26 -2.82 -12.33 -19.33
CA GLY A 26 -3.56 -13.13 -18.36
C GLY A 26 -3.91 -12.44 -17.02
N PRO A 27 -4.84 -13.03 -16.25
CA PRO A 27 -5.32 -12.50 -14.96
C PRO A 27 -4.48 -12.98 -13.75
N TRP A 28 -3.23 -13.42 -13.96
CA TRP A 28 -2.41 -14.04 -12.91
C TRP A 28 -2.20 -13.16 -11.67
N ILE A 29 -2.16 -11.84 -11.85
CA ILE A 29 -1.95 -10.88 -10.76
C ILE A 29 -3.01 -11.01 -9.65
N TYR A 30 -4.24 -11.41 -9.97
CA TYR A 30 -5.32 -11.59 -8.99
C TYR A 30 -5.05 -12.73 -8.00
N ALA A 31 -4.30 -13.76 -8.41
CA ALA A 31 -3.87 -14.85 -7.54
C ALA A 31 -2.51 -14.55 -6.90
N VAL A 32 -1.58 -13.97 -7.67
CA VAL A 32 -0.21 -13.68 -7.21
C VAL A 32 -0.19 -12.73 -6.02
N LEU A 33 -1.01 -11.68 -6.01
CA LEU A 33 -1.04 -10.71 -4.91
C LEU A 33 -1.49 -11.30 -3.57
N PRO A 34 -2.65 -11.99 -3.44
CA PRO A 34 -3.01 -12.60 -2.17
C PRO A 34 -2.05 -13.73 -1.77
N LEU A 35 -1.56 -14.53 -2.73
CA LEU A 35 -0.59 -15.58 -2.44
C LEU A 35 0.74 -15.03 -1.90
N SER A 36 1.21 -13.89 -2.42
CA SER A 36 2.43 -13.26 -1.91
C SER A 36 2.29 -12.82 -0.45
N VAL A 37 1.10 -12.35 -0.04
CA VAL A 37 0.80 -12.05 1.38
C VAL A 37 0.93 -13.29 2.25
N PHE A 38 0.35 -14.42 1.83
CA PHE A 38 0.46 -15.68 2.58
C PHE A 38 1.90 -16.21 2.62
N LEU A 39 2.67 -16.05 1.55
CA LEU A 39 4.10 -16.41 1.53
C LEU A 39 4.92 -15.53 2.48
N MET A 40 4.67 -14.22 2.51
CA MET A 40 5.29 -13.30 3.47
C MET A 40 4.92 -13.67 4.91
N ARG A 41 3.70 -14.18 5.14
CA ARG A 41 3.24 -14.63 6.47
C ARG A 41 4.02 -15.85 6.93
N GLN A 42 4.22 -16.83 6.06
CA GLN A 42 5.03 -18.01 6.38
C GLN A 42 6.46 -17.65 6.78
N LYS A 43 7.00 -16.55 6.24
CA LYS A 43 8.34 -16.04 6.57
C LYS A 43 8.37 -15.04 7.73
N GLU A 44 7.23 -14.80 8.38
CA GLU A 44 7.06 -13.76 9.40
C GLU A 44 7.52 -12.35 8.95
N ALA A 45 7.44 -12.07 7.64
CA ALA A 45 7.82 -10.79 7.04
C ALA A 45 6.69 -9.75 7.18
N TRP A 46 6.30 -9.46 8.43
CA TRP A 46 5.19 -8.56 8.76
C TRP A 46 5.34 -7.11 8.27
N PRO A 47 6.55 -6.49 8.30
CA PRO A 47 6.74 -5.16 7.75
C PRO A 47 6.51 -5.15 6.23
N ASP A 48 7.03 -6.18 5.55
CA ASP A 48 6.99 -6.33 4.10
C ASP A 48 5.57 -6.45 3.58
N MET A 49 4.66 -7.04 4.36
CA MET A 49 3.24 -7.09 4.01
C MET A 49 2.62 -5.69 3.85
N ILE A 50 2.95 -4.76 4.75
CA ILE A 50 2.42 -3.38 4.71
C ILE A 50 3.15 -2.53 3.70
N MET A 51 4.47 -2.64 3.60
CA MET A 51 5.24 -1.97 2.55
C MET A 51 4.79 -2.44 1.15
N GLY A 52 4.57 -3.75 1.01
CA GLY A 52 3.98 -4.40 -0.16
C GLY A 52 2.57 -3.89 -0.47
N PHE A 53 1.73 -3.72 0.54
CA PHE A 53 0.41 -3.13 0.33
C PHE A 53 0.50 -1.68 -0.15
N LEU A 54 1.39 -0.88 0.43
CA LEU A 54 1.59 0.52 0.06
C LEU A 54 2.01 0.64 -1.41
N ILE A 55 2.98 -0.17 -1.87
CA ILE A 55 3.38 -0.13 -3.28
C ILE A 55 2.26 -0.61 -4.19
N ILE A 56 1.46 -1.61 -3.81
CA ILE A 56 0.28 -2.00 -4.59
C ILE A 56 -0.71 -0.84 -4.73
N LEU A 57 -0.94 -0.05 -3.68
CA LEU A 57 -1.77 1.14 -3.78
C LEU A 57 -1.19 2.16 -4.77
N ILE A 58 0.12 2.40 -4.74
CA ILE A 58 0.81 3.32 -5.67
C ILE A 58 0.70 2.81 -7.11
N LEU A 59 1.08 1.54 -7.35
CA LEU A 59 0.99 0.91 -8.67
C LEU A 59 -0.45 0.88 -9.20
N SER A 60 -1.44 0.76 -8.32
CA SER A 60 -2.86 0.76 -8.69
C SER A 60 -3.36 2.10 -9.23
N ASP A 61 -2.70 3.19 -8.85
CA ASP A 61 -3.05 4.56 -9.23
C ASP A 61 -2.18 5.07 -10.39
N MET A 62 -1.11 4.36 -10.76
CA MET A 62 -0.26 4.69 -11.90
C MET A 62 -1.07 4.85 -13.21
N ASN A 63 -0.62 5.80 -14.05
CA ASN A 63 -1.18 5.97 -15.38
C ASN A 63 -1.00 4.67 -16.20
N PRO A 64 -2.09 4.05 -16.71
CA PRO A 64 -2.01 2.80 -17.44
C PRO A 64 -1.42 2.90 -18.86
N GLY A 65 -0.99 4.09 -19.30
CA GLY A 65 -0.54 4.33 -20.67
C GLY A 65 0.67 3.50 -21.11
N LEU A 66 1.75 3.46 -20.31
CA LEU A 66 2.96 2.68 -20.66
C LEU A 66 2.92 1.25 -20.13
N VAL A 67 2.47 1.06 -18.89
CA VAL A 67 2.38 -0.26 -18.27
C VAL A 67 0.91 -0.53 -17.98
N PRO A 68 0.35 -1.69 -18.38
CA PRO A 68 -1.07 -2.00 -18.22
C PRO A 68 -1.45 -2.29 -16.75
N MET A 69 -1.28 -1.30 -15.87
CA MET A 69 -1.58 -1.36 -14.44
C MET A 69 -3.09 -1.38 -14.12
N ARG A 70 -3.95 -1.38 -15.16
CA ARG A 70 -5.41 -1.48 -14.98
C ARG A 70 -5.81 -2.70 -14.17
N LYS A 71 -5.09 -3.82 -14.32
CA LYS A 71 -5.34 -5.05 -13.55
C LYS A 71 -4.97 -4.92 -12.07
N VAL A 72 -3.97 -4.11 -11.73
CA VAL A 72 -3.59 -3.84 -10.32
C VAL A 72 -4.68 -3.03 -9.62
N LYS A 73 -5.36 -2.14 -10.36
CA LYS A 73 -6.45 -1.29 -9.84
C LYS A 73 -7.56 -2.09 -9.17
N THR A 74 -7.87 -3.26 -9.71
CA THR A 74 -8.87 -4.20 -9.18
C THR A 74 -8.22 -5.27 -8.31
N ALA A 75 -7.02 -5.75 -8.64
CA ALA A 75 -6.34 -6.80 -7.88
C ALA A 75 -5.92 -6.38 -6.46
N LYS A 76 -5.79 -5.07 -6.19
CA LYS A 76 -5.52 -4.54 -4.83
C LYS A 76 -6.53 -4.98 -3.78
N TYR A 77 -7.78 -5.24 -4.18
CA TYR A 77 -8.81 -5.74 -3.28
C TYR A 77 -8.46 -7.14 -2.75
N GLY A 78 -7.89 -8.00 -3.60
CA GLY A 78 -7.39 -9.31 -3.16
C GLY A 78 -6.28 -9.20 -2.12
N TYR A 79 -5.41 -8.20 -2.25
CA TYR A 79 -4.32 -7.98 -1.28
C TYR A 79 -4.86 -7.58 0.10
N ILE A 80 -5.78 -6.59 0.18
CA ILE A 80 -6.36 -6.18 1.47
C ILE A 80 -7.21 -7.29 2.09
N VAL A 81 -7.91 -8.08 1.29
CA VAL A 81 -8.64 -9.26 1.77
C VAL A 81 -7.68 -10.29 2.35
N ALA A 82 -6.56 -10.57 1.68
CA ALA A 82 -5.53 -11.48 2.21
C ALA A 82 -4.95 -10.97 3.54
N LEU A 83 -4.60 -9.68 3.64
CA LEU A 83 -4.16 -9.09 4.91
C LEU A 83 -5.23 -9.22 6.01
N SER A 84 -6.50 -9.03 5.64
CA SER A 84 -7.61 -9.17 6.57
C SER A 84 -7.75 -10.60 7.08
N ILE A 85 -7.63 -11.60 6.20
CA ILE A 85 -7.63 -13.01 6.57
C ILE A 85 -6.45 -13.31 7.51
N VAL A 86 -5.24 -12.84 7.19
CA VAL A 86 -4.07 -13.04 8.04
C VAL A 86 -4.28 -12.42 9.43
N PHE A 87 -4.80 -11.19 9.50
CA PHE A 87 -5.16 -10.54 10.76
C PHE A 87 -6.17 -11.33 11.58
N LEU A 88 -7.21 -11.89 10.95
CA LEU A 88 -8.24 -12.68 11.62
C LEU A 88 -7.73 -14.04 12.11
N ILE A 89 -6.82 -14.68 11.36
CA ILE A 89 -6.22 -15.95 11.79
C ILE A 89 -5.23 -15.73 12.95
N ASP A 90 -4.39 -14.69 12.85
CA ASP A 90 -3.33 -14.43 13.82
C ASP A 90 -3.68 -13.33 14.84
N THR A 91 -4.98 -13.11 15.11
CA THR A 91 -5.45 -11.97 15.93
C THR A 91 -4.75 -11.89 17.30
N ALA A 92 -4.40 -13.04 17.89
CA ALA A 92 -3.65 -13.10 19.14
C ALA A 92 -2.32 -12.32 19.11
N ARG A 93 -1.61 -12.31 17.96
CA ARG A 93 -0.35 -11.56 17.79
C ARG A 93 -0.58 -10.04 17.71
N PHE A 94 -1.76 -9.63 17.26
CA PHE A 94 -2.12 -8.22 17.11
C PHE A 94 -2.61 -7.58 18.40
N TYR A 95 -2.88 -8.34 19.48
CA TYR A 95 -3.29 -7.77 20.76
C TYR A 95 -2.16 -6.99 21.45
N PRO A 96 -2.40 -5.76 21.96
CA PRO A 96 -3.69 -5.05 21.97
C PRO A 96 -4.05 -4.43 20.61
N ILE A 97 -5.33 -4.52 20.27
CA ILE A 97 -5.89 -4.01 19.00
C ILE A 97 -6.03 -2.48 19.07
N SER A 98 -5.70 -1.80 17.97
CA SER A 98 -5.89 -0.36 17.81
C SER A 98 -7.37 0.04 17.92
N ASN A 99 -7.64 1.10 18.69
CA ASN A 99 -8.99 1.65 18.84
C ASN A 99 -9.38 2.60 17.69
N ILE A 100 -8.48 2.88 16.73
CA ILE A 100 -8.76 3.81 15.62
C ILE A 100 -10.02 3.41 14.86
N PHE A 101 -10.18 2.12 14.54
CA PHE A 101 -11.36 1.65 13.81
C PHE A 101 -12.67 1.93 14.58
N LYS A 102 -12.67 1.81 15.91
CA LYS A 102 -13.84 2.09 16.75
C LYS A 102 -14.24 3.56 16.70
N ILE A 103 -13.27 4.47 16.65
CA ILE A 103 -13.52 5.92 16.55
C ILE A 103 -14.24 6.24 15.24
N PHE A 104 -13.85 5.59 14.14
CA PHE A 104 -14.45 5.80 12.82
C PHE A 104 -15.69 4.92 12.55
N LEU A 105 -16.10 4.08 13.50
CA LEU A 105 -17.24 3.17 13.31
C LEU A 105 -18.55 3.91 12.95
N PRO A 106 -18.92 5.05 13.58
CA PRO A 106 -20.11 5.79 13.18
C PRO A 106 -20.06 6.28 11.73
N PHE A 107 -18.89 6.69 11.27
CA PHE A 107 -18.68 7.11 9.88
C PHE A 107 -18.85 5.95 8.91
N PHE A 108 -18.31 4.77 9.23
CA PHE A 108 -18.49 3.58 8.40
C PHE A 108 -19.94 3.13 8.33
N ILE A 109 -20.66 3.14 9.45
CA ILE A 109 -22.11 2.85 9.46
C ILE A 109 -22.85 3.85 8.56
N TYR A 110 -22.57 5.15 8.72
CA TYR A 110 -23.20 6.19 7.89
C TYR A 110 -22.86 6.05 6.40
N SER A 111 -21.65 5.61 6.05
CA SER A 111 -21.22 5.49 4.65
C SER A 111 -22.01 4.46 3.82
N PHE A 112 -22.80 3.59 4.46
CA PHE A 112 -23.75 2.73 3.75
C PHE A 112 -25.02 3.47 3.30
N PHE A 113 -25.39 4.56 3.97
CA PHE A 113 -26.62 5.30 3.65
C PHE A 113 -26.60 5.92 2.24
N PRO A 114 -25.52 6.60 1.78
CA PRO A 114 -25.43 7.11 0.42
C PRO A 114 -25.49 6.02 -0.67
N LEU A 115 -25.20 4.74 -0.34
CA LEU A 115 -25.24 3.66 -1.33
C LEU A 115 -26.65 3.42 -1.87
N LEU A 116 -27.69 3.72 -1.08
CA LEU A 116 -29.09 3.62 -1.49
C LEU A 116 -29.44 4.59 -2.63
N PHE A 117 -28.68 5.66 -2.78
CA PHE A 117 -28.88 6.71 -3.79
C PHE A 117 -27.82 6.66 -4.90
N SER A 118 -26.93 5.66 -4.88
CA SER A 118 -25.86 5.53 -5.87
C SER A 118 -26.36 4.91 -7.17
N GLY A 119 -25.96 5.47 -8.31
CA GLY A 119 -26.16 4.84 -9.63
C GLY A 119 -25.36 3.55 -9.84
N SER A 120 -24.47 3.19 -8.91
CA SER A 120 -23.69 1.94 -8.94
C SER A 120 -23.50 1.38 -7.51
N PRO A 121 -24.54 0.77 -6.92
CA PRO A 121 -24.52 0.36 -5.52
C PRO A 121 -23.47 -0.71 -5.23
N VAL A 122 -23.22 -1.64 -6.16
CA VAL A 122 -22.22 -2.72 -6.01
C VAL A 122 -20.80 -2.15 -5.89
N ILE A 123 -20.40 -1.26 -6.81
CA ILE A 123 -19.07 -0.62 -6.80
C ILE A 123 -18.92 0.25 -5.55
N GLY A 124 -19.99 0.94 -5.15
CA GLY A 124 -20.01 1.71 -3.91
C GLY A 124 -19.78 0.82 -2.69
N PHE A 125 -20.48 -0.31 -2.60
CA PHE A 125 -20.33 -1.28 -1.52
C PHE A 125 -18.89 -1.83 -1.45
N GLU A 126 -18.31 -2.26 -2.58
CA GLU A 126 -16.93 -2.75 -2.64
C GLU A 126 -15.92 -1.72 -2.10
N LYS A 127 -16.09 -0.44 -2.48
CA LYS A 127 -15.24 0.65 -1.99
C LYS A 127 -15.43 0.88 -0.50
N THR A 128 -16.68 0.97 -0.04
CA THR A 128 -17.00 1.19 1.38
C THR A 128 -16.38 0.11 2.27
N VAL A 129 -16.56 -1.16 1.90
CA VAL A 129 -15.96 -2.30 2.62
C VAL A 129 -14.44 -2.23 2.57
N SER A 130 -13.84 -1.93 1.42
CA SER A 130 -12.39 -1.83 1.28
C SER A 130 -11.78 -0.73 2.16
N TYR A 131 -12.44 0.42 2.28
CA TYR A 131 -12.00 1.49 3.19
C TYR A 131 -12.16 1.11 4.65
N ALA A 132 -13.27 0.46 5.03
CA ALA A 132 -13.45 -0.04 6.38
C ALA A 132 -12.35 -1.05 6.76
N LEU A 133 -12.04 -1.99 5.87
CA LEU A 133 -10.94 -2.94 6.04
C LEU A 133 -9.59 -2.22 6.16
N LEU A 134 -9.32 -1.21 5.35
CA LEU A 134 -8.06 -0.45 5.44
C LEU A 134 -7.88 0.17 6.84
N TYR A 135 -8.91 0.82 7.38
CA TYR A 135 -8.87 1.43 8.71
C TYR A 135 -8.84 0.40 9.85
N LEU A 136 -9.33 -0.82 9.63
CA LEU A 136 -9.20 -1.90 10.59
C LEU A 136 -7.78 -2.49 10.55
N ILE A 137 -7.26 -2.78 9.36
CA ILE A 137 -6.05 -3.59 9.18
C ILE A 137 -4.79 -2.76 9.35
N VAL A 138 -4.66 -1.64 8.64
CA VAL A 138 -3.40 -0.88 8.59
C VAL A 138 -2.93 -0.43 9.98
N PRO A 139 -3.78 0.17 10.84
CA PRO A 139 -3.36 0.56 12.18
C PRO A 139 -2.89 -0.60 13.05
N ASN A 140 -3.54 -1.76 12.95
CA ASN A 140 -3.19 -2.94 13.74
C ASN A 140 -1.85 -3.53 13.31
N TYR A 141 -1.58 -3.58 12.01
CA TYR A 141 -0.27 -3.99 11.51
C TYR A 141 0.84 -3.00 11.89
N ILE A 142 0.61 -1.69 11.78
CA ILE A 142 1.59 -0.69 12.22
C ILE A 142 1.89 -0.85 13.71
N LEU A 143 0.86 -0.98 14.54
CA LEU A 143 1.03 -1.15 15.99
C LEU A 143 1.76 -2.45 16.34
N MET A 144 1.45 -3.56 15.66
CA MET A 144 2.14 -4.83 15.87
C MET A 144 3.62 -4.73 15.49
N ASN A 145 3.94 -4.20 14.30
CA ASN A 145 5.32 -4.08 13.83
C ASN A 145 6.14 -3.12 14.73
N TYR A 146 5.53 -2.02 15.17
CA TYR A 146 6.17 -1.12 16.12
C TYR A 146 6.46 -1.78 17.47
N ARG A 147 5.57 -2.65 17.98
CA ARG A 147 5.84 -3.38 19.22
C ARG A 147 6.97 -4.39 19.09
N GLN A 148 7.14 -4.98 17.91
CA GLN A 148 8.18 -5.98 17.67
C GLN A 148 9.56 -5.35 17.40
N GLN A 149 9.60 -4.25 16.64
CA GLN A 149 10.86 -3.68 16.12
C GLN A 149 11.12 -2.25 16.59
N GLY A 150 10.19 -1.63 17.31
CA GLY A 150 10.29 -0.25 17.77
C GLY A 150 10.48 0.74 16.63
N TRP A 151 11.36 1.71 16.85
CA TRP A 151 11.70 2.74 15.86
C TRP A 151 12.41 2.21 14.61
N ALA A 152 13.03 1.02 14.68
CA ALA A 152 13.68 0.43 13.52
C ALA A 152 12.68 0.15 12.39
N PHE A 153 11.45 -0.28 12.73
CA PHE A 153 10.37 -0.44 11.75
C PHE A 153 10.09 0.87 11.00
N PHE A 154 9.94 1.99 11.71
CA PHE A 154 9.64 3.27 11.08
C PHE A 154 10.82 3.80 10.25
N ARG A 155 12.07 3.55 10.67
CA ARG A 155 13.27 3.87 9.86
C ARG A 155 13.28 3.06 8.56
N ASN A 156 13.00 1.76 8.63
CA ASN A 156 12.90 0.90 7.45
C ASN A 156 11.73 1.32 6.55
N PHE A 157 10.59 1.67 7.12
CA PHE A 157 9.44 2.19 6.39
C PHE A 157 9.76 3.53 5.70
N LEU A 158 10.48 4.43 6.36
CA LEU A 158 10.95 5.68 5.77
C LEU A 158 11.93 5.42 4.61
N PHE A 159 12.91 4.52 4.78
CA PHE A 159 13.82 4.16 3.70
C PHE A 159 13.10 3.57 2.50
N PHE A 160 12.11 2.69 2.73
CA PHE A 160 11.25 2.16 1.68
C PHE A 160 10.54 3.28 0.91
N ILE A 161 9.93 4.24 1.61
CA ILE A 161 9.26 5.39 1.00
C ILE A 161 10.25 6.24 0.17
N ILE A 162 11.43 6.52 0.71
CA ILE A 162 12.48 7.28 0.03
C ILE A 162 12.91 6.56 -1.26
N ILE A 163 13.07 5.24 -1.23
CA ILE A 163 13.40 4.43 -2.40
C ILE A 163 12.30 4.53 -3.46
N VAL A 164 11.03 4.47 -3.08
CA VAL A 164 9.90 4.63 -4.01
C VAL A 164 9.88 6.02 -4.64
N LEU A 165 10.13 7.08 -3.85
CA LEU A 165 10.22 8.45 -4.36
C LEU A 165 11.40 8.66 -5.32
N TRP A 166 12.57 8.11 -4.96
CA TRP A 166 13.75 8.14 -5.83
C TRP A 166 13.51 7.39 -7.13
N PHE A 167 12.96 6.19 -7.06
CA PHE A 167 12.62 5.41 -8.24
C PHE A 167 11.61 6.15 -9.13
N SER A 168 10.60 6.79 -8.53
CA SER A 168 9.64 7.63 -9.23
C SER A 168 10.30 8.81 -9.96
N ARG A 169 11.33 9.43 -9.36
CA ARG A 169 12.13 10.47 -10.04
C ARG A 169 13.00 9.88 -11.15
N ILE A 170 13.66 8.75 -10.93
CA ILE A 170 14.50 8.10 -11.94
C ILE A 170 13.69 7.71 -13.18
N MET A 171 12.44 7.26 -13.00
CA MET A 171 11.56 6.91 -14.12
C MET A 171 11.31 8.06 -15.09
N THR A 172 11.47 9.33 -14.71
CA THR A 172 11.33 10.46 -15.66
C THR A 172 12.35 10.44 -16.78
N TYR A 173 13.51 9.80 -16.58
CA TYR A 173 14.56 9.70 -17.60
C TYR A 173 14.32 8.56 -18.59
N PHE A 174 13.53 7.55 -18.21
CA PHE A 174 13.29 6.34 -19.01
C PHE A 174 11.90 6.30 -19.64
N THR A 175 11.03 7.26 -19.31
CA THR A 175 9.64 7.26 -19.77
C THR A 175 9.26 8.58 -20.42
N PRO A 176 8.34 8.55 -21.40
CA PRO A 176 7.78 9.76 -22.00
C PRO A 176 7.26 10.76 -20.97
N TYR A 177 7.45 12.04 -21.28
CA TYR A 177 7.04 13.17 -20.43
C TYR A 177 5.56 13.11 -20.00
N TRP A 178 4.65 12.79 -20.92
CA TRP A 178 3.20 12.73 -20.65
C TRP A 178 2.81 11.64 -19.63
N TRP A 179 3.68 10.65 -19.40
CA TRP A 179 3.40 9.59 -18.44
C TRP A 179 3.69 10.06 -17.01
N THR A 180 4.80 10.74 -16.80
CA THR A 180 5.26 11.21 -15.47
C THR A 180 4.80 12.63 -15.12
N PHE A 181 4.29 13.39 -16.09
CA PHE A 181 3.73 14.73 -15.92
C PHE A 181 2.27 14.81 -16.35
N ILE A 182 1.48 15.65 -15.66
CA ILE A 182 0.15 16.10 -16.11
C ILE A 182 0.19 17.62 -16.15
N GLU A 183 -0.01 18.23 -17.32
CA GLU A 183 -0.12 19.69 -17.47
C GLU A 183 1.07 20.44 -16.83
N GLY A 184 2.30 19.96 -17.04
CA GLY A 184 3.49 20.57 -16.44
C GLY A 184 3.79 20.14 -15.00
N ARG A 185 2.87 19.46 -14.32
CA ARG A 185 3.03 19.03 -12.92
C ARG A 185 3.58 17.62 -12.83
N PHE A 186 4.67 17.45 -12.08
CA PHE A 186 5.26 16.14 -11.83
C PHE A 186 4.32 15.30 -10.94
N ARG A 187 3.95 14.12 -11.43
CA ARG A 187 3.21 13.10 -10.65
C ARG A 187 4.04 11.82 -10.43
N GLY A 188 5.06 11.58 -11.25
CA GLY A 188 5.91 10.40 -11.14
C GLY A 188 5.12 9.09 -11.29
N LEU A 189 5.32 8.15 -10.37
CA LEU A 189 4.52 6.92 -10.27
C LEU A 189 3.13 7.15 -9.66
N PHE A 190 2.88 8.30 -9.05
CA PHE A 190 1.56 8.57 -8.49
C PHE A 190 0.61 8.95 -9.62
N GLY A 191 -0.65 8.54 -9.55
CA GLY A 191 -1.65 8.89 -10.56
C GLY A 191 -1.91 10.40 -10.63
N ASN A 192 -1.72 11.09 -9.50
CA ASN A 192 -2.09 12.49 -9.27
C ASN A 192 -0.95 13.26 -8.56
N PRO A 193 -0.56 14.47 -9.03
CA PRO A 193 0.43 15.31 -8.37
C PRO A 193 0.07 15.69 -6.92
N ASN A 194 -1.22 15.83 -6.59
CA ASN A 194 -1.65 16.11 -5.22
C ASN A 194 -1.36 14.91 -4.29
N GLY A 195 -1.52 13.69 -4.80
CA GLY A 195 -1.18 12.47 -4.07
C GLY A 195 0.29 12.41 -3.73
N LEU A 196 1.17 12.73 -4.70
CA LEU A 196 2.60 12.86 -4.49
C LEU A 196 2.94 13.93 -3.45
N GLY A 197 2.26 15.08 -3.49
CA GLY A 197 2.46 16.18 -2.53
C GLY A 197 2.13 15.75 -1.10
N ILE A 198 0.95 15.17 -0.87
CA ILE A 198 0.53 14.65 0.44
C ILE A 198 1.50 13.57 0.90
N PHE A 199 1.86 12.64 0.02
CA PHE A 199 2.78 11.54 0.33
C PHE A 199 4.17 12.07 0.76
N SER A 200 4.71 13.05 0.04
CA SER A 200 5.99 13.68 0.38
C SER A 200 5.92 14.45 1.69
N PHE A 201 4.85 15.21 1.91
CA PHE A 201 4.65 15.96 3.16
C PHE A 201 4.57 15.03 4.39
N LEU A 202 3.78 13.96 4.31
CA LEU A 202 3.69 12.96 5.37
C LEU A 202 5.02 12.24 5.60
N THR A 203 5.82 12.04 4.55
CA THR A 203 7.17 11.48 4.66
C THR A 203 8.11 12.39 5.44
N PHE A 204 8.06 13.72 5.20
CA PHE A 204 8.84 14.68 5.98
C PHE A 204 8.42 14.72 7.45
N ILE A 205 7.11 14.70 7.73
CA ILE A 205 6.60 14.61 9.10
C ILE A 205 7.13 13.34 9.77
N LEU A 206 7.02 12.18 9.10
CA LEU A 206 7.52 10.92 9.62
C LEU A 206 9.03 10.98 9.90
N ALA A 207 9.82 11.51 8.97
CA ALA A 207 11.27 11.67 9.15
C ALA A 207 11.59 12.57 10.35
N TYR A 208 10.89 13.69 10.49
CA TYR A 208 11.05 14.59 11.63
C TYR A 208 10.71 13.89 12.95
N THR A 209 9.56 13.20 13.02
CA THR A 209 9.14 12.46 14.22
C THR A 209 10.15 11.37 14.60
N ILE A 210 10.65 10.60 13.63
CA ILE A 210 11.66 9.55 13.88
C ILE A 210 12.94 10.16 14.45
N ASN A 211 13.40 11.29 13.92
CA ASN A 211 14.63 11.94 14.37
C ASN A 211 14.49 12.69 15.69
N TYR A 212 13.28 13.15 16.03
CA TYR A 212 13.03 13.87 17.28
C TYR A 212 12.80 12.93 18.47
N MET A 213 12.12 11.80 18.23
CA MET A 213 11.71 10.86 19.29
C MET A 213 12.75 9.76 19.58
N ASN A 214 13.89 9.78 18.91
CA ASN A 214 14.95 8.76 18.98
C ASN A 214 16.30 9.44 19.24
#